data_AF-A0A8H5CBZ9-F1
#
_entry.id   AF-A0A8H5CBZ9-F1
#
_cell.length_a   1.000
_cell.length_b   1.000
_cell.length_c   1.000
_cell.angle_alpha   90.00
_cell.angle_beta   90.00
_cell.angle_gamma   90.00
#
_symmetry.space_group_name_H-M   'P 1'
#
loop_
_entity.id
_entity.type
_entity.pdbx_description
1 polymer ?
#
loop_
_entity_poly.entity_id
_entity_poly.type
_entity_poly.pdbx_seq_one_letter_code
_entity_poly.pdbx_strand_id
1 'polypeptide(L)'
;MGERWSVEDTWRLITEIRKKSNFKVLFGPEVGENTSGDSKAIVLKGIGEVLFPEAYQTNQKRAGDRVKHRIDYLRKNFKECARRLKKTGEGVQGLYQIAPDGPDHDTDRRAVNI
;
A
#
# COMPACT_ATOMS: atom_id res chain seq x y z
N MET A 1 11.89 1.13 21.29
CA MET A 1 10.65 0.50 20.79
C MET A 1 9.84 1.56 20.06
N GLY A 2 9.54 1.38 18.77
CA GLY A 2 8.65 2.30 18.07
C GLY A 2 7.20 2.07 18.53
N GLU A 3 6.47 3.13 18.85
CA GLU A 3 5.07 3.03 19.21
C GLU A 3 4.26 2.28 18.14
N ARG A 4 3.46 1.32 18.59
CA ARG A 4 2.65 0.47 17.73
C ARG A 4 1.49 1.29 17.17
N TRP A 5 1.33 1.29 15.85
CA TRP A 5 0.17 1.86 15.19
C TRP A 5 -1.07 0.99 15.42
N SER A 6 -2.16 1.60 15.90
CA SER A 6 -3.45 0.91 15.94
C SER A 6 -4.09 0.83 14.54
N VAL A 7 -5.13 0.00 14.42
CA VAL A 7 -5.96 -0.06 13.20
C VAL A 7 -6.64 1.29 12.97
N GLU A 8 -7.14 1.90 14.03
CA GLU A 8 -7.78 3.22 13.99
C GLU A 8 -6.81 4.31 13.53
N ASP A 9 -5.59 4.36 14.08
CA ASP A 9 -4.56 5.32 13.64
C ASP A 9 -4.25 5.16 12.15
N THR A 10 -4.22 3.92 11.68
CA THR A 10 -3.96 3.61 10.27
C THR A 10 -5.09 4.15 9.38
N TRP A 11 -6.34 4.01 9.79
CA TRP A 11 -7.47 4.57 9.06
C TRP A 11 -7.50 6.10 9.12
N ARG A 12 -7.23 6.71 10.28
CA ARG A 12 -7.11 8.17 10.40
C ARG A 12 -6.01 8.72 9.49
N LEU A 13 -4.86 8.03 9.42
CA LEU A 13 -3.79 8.36 8.48
C LEU A 13 -4.25 8.31 7.02
N ILE A 14 -4.96 7.25 6.62
CA ILE A 14 -5.49 7.12 5.26
C ILE A 14 -6.44 8.28 4.94
N THR A 15 -7.32 8.65 5.88
CA THR A 15 -8.22 9.80 5.73
C THR A 15 -7.46 11.11 5.51
N GLU A 16 -6.43 11.38 6.30
CA GLU A 16 -5.59 12.58 6.14
C GLU A 16 -4.83 12.60 4.81
N ILE A 17 -4.32 11.44 4.36
CA ILE A 17 -3.65 11.31 3.06
C ILE A 17 -4.61 11.59 1.90
N ARG A 18 -5.87 11.19 2.01
CA ARG A 18 -6.88 11.34 0.94
C ARG A 18 -7.37 12.79 0.76
N LYS A 19 -7.06 13.71 1.67
CA LYS A 19 -7.35 15.13 1.48
C LYS A 19 -6.61 15.62 0.24
N LYS A 20 -7.30 16.29 -0.69
CA LYS A 20 -6.74 16.71 -2.00
C LYS A 20 -5.41 17.46 -1.87
N SER A 21 -5.32 18.40 -0.93
CA SER A 21 -4.11 19.17 -0.65
C SER A 21 -2.92 18.27 -0.27
N ASN A 22 -3.14 17.32 0.64
CA ASN A 22 -2.10 16.39 1.11
C ASN A 22 -1.74 15.37 0.02
N PHE A 23 -2.74 14.78 -0.63
CA PHE A 23 -2.55 13.78 -1.67
C PHE A 23 -1.65 14.30 -2.79
N LYS A 24 -1.97 15.51 -3.27
CA LYS A 24 -1.23 16.20 -4.33
C LYS A 24 0.25 16.40 -3.99
N VAL A 25 0.56 16.81 -2.76
CA VAL A 25 1.94 17.01 -2.32
C VAL A 25 2.67 15.68 -2.14
N LEU A 26 2.01 14.67 -1.56
CA LEU A 26 2.63 13.39 -1.22
C LEU A 26 2.86 12.49 -2.45
N PHE A 27 1.88 12.42 -3.36
CA PHE A 27 1.82 11.48 -4.48
C PHE A 27 1.93 12.14 -5.86
N GLY A 28 1.86 13.47 -5.93
CA GLY A 28 1.98 14.24 -7.16
C GLY A 28 0.63 14.82 -7.62
N PRO A 29 0.67 15.82 -8.52
CA PRO A 29 -0.54 16.40 -9.11
C PRO A 29 -1.24 15.43 -10.05
N GLU A 30 -2.54 15.65 -10.23
CA GLU A 30 -3.30 15.02 -11.31
C GLU A 30 -2.93 15.63 -12.67
N VAL A 31 -3.29 14.94 -13.76
CA VAL A 31 -3.00 15.41 -15.12
C VAL A 31 -3.67 16.76 -15.35
N GLY A 32 -2.87 17.77 -15.71
CA GLY A 32 -3.35 19.15 -15.93
C GLY A 32 -3.33 20.04 -14.69
N GLU A 33 -2.91 19.53 -13.53
CA GLU A 33 -2.73 20.35 -12.34
C GLU A 33 -1.26 20.79 -12.14
N ASN A 34 -1.08 22.04 -11.67
CA ASN A 34 0.24 22.53 -11.24
C ASN A 34 0.70 21.86 -9.94
N THR A 35 2.01 21.76 -9.72
CA THR A 35 2.57 21.33 -8.44
C THR A 35 2.19 22.29 -7.31
N SER A 36 2.00 21.73 -6.10
CA SER A 36 1.85 22.54 -4.89
C SER A 36 3.20 23.15 -4.49
N GLY A 37 3.20 24.35 -3.90
CA GLY A 37 4.38 24.97 -3.30
C GLY A 37 4.79 24.36 -1.96
N ASP A 38 3.91 23.57 -1.33
CA ASP A 38 4.20 22.94 -0.04
C ASP A 38 5.18 21.78 -0.17
N SER A 39 6.11 21.71 0.77
CA SER A 39 7.03 20.58 0.86
C SER A 39 6.34 19.36 1.49
N LYS A 40 6.75 18.16 1.07
CA LYS A 40 6.33 16.90 1.72
C LYS A 40 6.59 16.90 3.23
N ALA A 41 7.69 17.53 3.66
CA ALA A 41 8.04 17.61 5.08
C ALA A 41 7.01 18.41 5.90
N ILE A 42 6.48 19.50 5.34
CA ILE A 42 5.42 20.30 5.98
C ILE A 42 4.13 19.48 6.11
N VAL A 43 3.71 18.83 5.02
CA VAL A 43 2.49 17.99 5.04
C VAL A 43 2.61 16.83 6.02
N LEU A 44 3.76 16.13 6.05
CA LEU A 44 3.97 15.02 6.99
C LEU A 44 3.95 15.47 8.45
N LYS A 45 4.51 16.66 8.74
CA LYS A 45 4.42 17.29 10.07
C LYS A 45 2.98 17.64 10.44
N GLY A 46 2.23 18.27 9.54
CA GLY A 46 0.82 18.62 9.77
C GLY A 46 -0.07 17.39 10.00
N ILE A 47 0.15 16.31 9.25
CA ILE A 47 -0.52 15.03 9.52
C ILE A 47 -0.10 14.47 10.90
N GLY A 48 1.19 14.60 11.25
CA GLY A 48 1.71 14.20 12.56
C GLY A 48 1.07 14.97 13.73
N GLU A 49 0.81 16.26 13.56
CA GLU A 49 0.09 17.12 14.52
C GLU A 49 -1.34 16.65 14.73
N VAL A 50 -2.06 16.31 13.65
CA VAL A 50 -3.46 15.84 13.73
C VAL A 50 -3.58 14.47 14.40
N LEU A 51 -2.64 13.56 14.11
CA LEU A 51 -2.71 12.18 14.61
C LEU A 51 -2.09 12.02 15.99
N PHE A 52 -0.99 12.72 16.26
CA PHE A 52 -0.18 12.55 17.47
C PHE A 52 0.19 13.93 18.06
N PRO A 53 -0.79 14.73 18.51
CA PRO A 53 -0.57 16.10 18.94
C PRO A 53 0.46 16.21 20.08
N GLU A 54 0.42 15.30 21.06
CA GLU A 54 1.37 15.28 22.18
C GLU A 54 2.82 15.00 21.72
N ALA A 55 2.97 14.01 20.82
CA ALA A 55 4.27 13.68 20.24
C ALA A 55 4.79 14.82 19.35
N TYR A 56 3.89 15.53 18.67
CA TYR A 56 4.21 16.67 17.83
C TYR A 56 4.70 17.87 18.63
N GLN A 57 4.02 18.20 19.74
CA GLN A 57 4.45 19.25 20.68
C GLN A 57 5.85 18.97 21.23
N THR A 58 6.16 17.70 21.48
CA THR A 58 7.49 17.29 21.96
C THR A 58 8.54 17.38 20.86
N ASN A 59 8.27 16.80 19.68
CA ASN A 59 9.20 16.79 18.56
C ASN A 59 8.47 16.65 17.22
N GLN A 60 8.25 17.79 16.56
CA GLN A 60 7.56 17.87 15.27
C GLN A 60 8.23 17.02 14.19
N LYS A 61 9.58 17.00 14.13
CA LYS A 61 10.31 16.21 13.14
C LYS A 61 10.05 14.72 13.36
N ARG A 62 10.12 14.25 14.60
CA ARG A 62 9.88 12.85 14.95
C ARG A 62 8.44 12.43 14.67
N ALA A 63 7.47 13.30 14.92
CA ALA A 63 6.07 13.05 14.56
C ALA A 63 5.88 12.92 13.04
N GLY A 64 6.49 13.82 12.25
CA GLY A 64 6.48 13.72 10.79
C GLY A 64 7.19 12.47 10.26
N ASP A 65 8.34 12.10 10.82
CA ASP A 65 9.08 10.90 10.45
C ASP A 65 8.28 9.62 10.79
N ARG A 66 7.55 9.60 11.92
CA ARG A 66 6.65 8.50 12.27
C ARG A 66 5.58 8.29 11.21
N VAL A 67 4.94 9.37 10.75
CA VAL A 67 3.94 9.32 9.67
C VAL A 67 4.58 8.83 8.37
N LYS A 68 5.73 9.39 7.99
CA LYS A 68 6.48 9.00 6.79
C LYS A 68 6.76 7.49 6.75
N HIS A 69 7.35 6.95 7.82
CA HIS A 69 7.68 5.53 7.88
C HIS A 69 6.45 4.63 7.80
N ARG A 70 5.30 5.07 8.34
CA ARG A 70 4.05 4.32 8.23
C ARG A 70 3.53 4.32 6.79
N ILE A 71 3.57 5.44 6.10
CA ILE A 71 3.18 5.53 4.68
C ILE A 71 4.05 4.62 3.83
N ASP A 72 5.37 4.65 4.03
CA ASP A 72 6.32 3.79 3.29
C ASP A 72 6.04 2.30 3.54
N TYR A 73 5.75 1.93 4.80
CA TYR A 73 5.35 0.58 5.17
C TYR A 73 4.05 0.14 4.48
N LEU A 74 3.00 0.96 4.52
CA LEU A 74 1.71 0.66 3.88
C LEU A 74 1.87 0.51 2.37
N ARG A 75 2.64 1.40 1.74
CA ARG A 75 2.92 1.34 0.29
C ARG A 75 3.64 0.06 -0.09
N LYS A 76 4.66 -0.34 0.68
CA LYS A 76 5.41 -1.59 0.44
C LYS A 76 4.50 -2.81 0.59
N ASN A 77 3.74 -2.89 1.67
CA ASN A 77 2.82 -4.00 1.91
C ASN A 77 1.72 -4.09 0.86
N PHE A 78 1.14 -2.96 0.47
CA PHE A 78 0.11 -2.93 -0.58
C PHE A 78 0.66 -3.50 -1.90
N LYS A 79 1.85 -3.08 -2.32
CA LYS A 79 2.51 -3.63 -3.51
C LYS A 79 2.74 -5.13 -3.41
N GLU A 80 3.17 -5.61 -2.24
CA GLU A 80 3.40 -7.04 -2.02
C GLU A 80 2.09 -7.83 -2.10
N CYS A 81 1.03 -7.39 -1.43
CA CYS A 81 -0.28 -8.01 -1.49
C CYS A 81 -0.84 -8.00 -2.92
N ALA A 82 -0.76 -6.87 -3.61
CA ALA A 82 -1.20 -6.75 -5.00
C ALA A 82 -0.42 -7.69 -5.94
N ARG A 83 0.89 -7.85 -5.74
CA ARG A 83 1.71 -8.80 -6.50
C ARG A 83 1.26 -10.25 -6.27
N ARG A 84 0.95 -10.63 -5.02
CA ARG A 84 0.43 -11.96 -4.69
C ARG A 84 -0.90 -12.23 -5.38
N LEU A 85 -1.81 -11.23 -5.36
CA LEU A 85 -3.10 -11.31 -6.06
C LEU A 85 -2.94 -11.46 -7.57
N LYS A 86 -1.99 -10.75 -8.20
CA LYS A 86 -1.69 -10.93 -9.63
C LYS A 86 -1.18 -12.33 -9.95
N LYS A 87 -0.28 -12.87 -9.12
CA LYS A 87 0.24 -14.24 -9.30
C LYS A 87 -0.87 -15.30 -9.21
N THR A 88 -1.89 -15.11 -8.37
CA THR A 88 -3.05 -16.02 -8.32
C THR A 88 -4.03 -15.82 -9.48
N GLY A 89 -4.02 -14.64 -10.12
CA GLY A 89 -4.89 -14.31 -11.26
C GLY A 89 -4.38 -14.81 -12.61
N GLU A 90 -3.12 -15.28 -12.70
CA GLU A 90 -2.55 -15.93 -13.90
C GLU A 90 -3.04 -17.39 -14.06
N GLY A 91 -3.99 -17.82 -13.22
CA GLY A 91 -4.35 -19.23 -13.06
C GLY A 91 -3.31 -19.96 -12.23
N VAL A 92 -3.72 -21.04 -11.57
CA VAL A 92 -2.74 -22.09 -11.22
C VAL A 92 -2.04 -22.39 -12.54
N GLN A 93 -0.70 -22.33 -12.60
CA GLN A 93 0.01 -23.07 -13.65
C GLN A 93 -0.37 -24.51 -13.41
N GLY A 94 -1.51 -24.89 -13.99
CA GLY A 94 -2.11 -26.19 -13.85
C GLY A 94 -0.99 -27.12 -14.21
N LEU A 95 -0.63 -27.96 -13.25
CA LEU A 95 -0.07 -29.24 -13.58
C LEU A 95 -1.11 -29.84 -14.52
N TYR A 96 -0.85 -29.73 -15.83
CA TYR A 96 -1.64 -30.35 -16.87
C TYR A 96 -1.32 -31.85 -16.82
N GLN A 97 -1.68 -32.46 -15.69
CA GLN A 97 -1.41 -33.85 -15.39
C GLN A 97 -2.61 -34.65 -15.85
N ILE A 98 -2.34 -35.60 -16.73
CA ILE A 98 -3.29 -36.62 -17.09
C ILE A 98 -3.40 -37.55 -15.87
N ALA A 99 -4.63 -37.76 -15.37
CA ALA A 99 -4.87 -38.70 -14.29
C ALA A 99 -4.41 -40.12 -14.72
N PRO A 100 -4.06 -41.03 -13.79
CA PRO A 100 -3.65 -42.39 -14.13
C PRO A 100 -4.68 -43.15 -14.99
N ASP A 101 -5.95 -42.76 -14.90
CA ASP A 101 -7.08 -43.33 -15.64
C ASP A 101 -7.21 -42.76 -17.08
N GLY A 102 -6.30 -41.87 -17.49
CA GLY A 102 -6.28 -41.23 -18.80
C GLY A 102 -7.01 -39.88 -18.84
N PRO A 103 -6.97 -39.18 -19.99
CA PRO A 103 -7.63 -37.90 -20.16
C PRO A 103 -9.16 -38.07 -20.18
N ASP A 104 -9.86 -37.27 -19.41
CA ASP A 104 -11.31 -37.16 -19.41
C ASP A 104 -11.80 -35.91 -20.19
N HIS A 105 -13.11 -35.69 -20.18
CA HIS A 105 -13.75 -34.57 -20.87
C HIS A 105 -13.34 -33.18 -20.33
N ASP A 106 -12.76 -33.12 -19.13
CA ASP A 106 -12.28 -31.90 -18.48
C ASP A 106 -10.76 -31.73 -18.61
N THR A 107 -10.07 -32.71 -19.20
CA THR A 107 -8.62 -32.67 -19.37
C THR A 107 -8.22 -31.65 -20.42
N ASP A 108 -7.42 -30.66 -20.00
CA ASP A 108 -6.92 -29.61 -20.87
C ASP A 108 -6.08 -30.20 -22.02
N ARG A 109 -6.28 -29.72 -23.24
CA ARG A 109 -5.55 -30.15 -24.45
C ARG A 109 -4.04 -29.96 -24.36
N ARG A 110 -3.55 -29.18 -23.40
CA ARG A 110 -2.13 -28.92 -23.14
C ARG A 110 -1.50 -29.92 -22.15
N ALA A 111 -2.27 -30.88 -21.65
CA ALA A 111 -1.77 -31.93 -20.77
C ALA A 111 -0.83 -32.89 -21.49
N VAL A 112 0.27 -33.22 -20.81
CA VAL A 112 1.30 -34.15 -21.29
C VAL A 112 1.41 -35.30 -20.31
N ASN A 113 1.60 -36.51 -20.83
CA ASN A 113 1.97 -37.65 -20.00
C ASN A 113 3.37 -37.39 -19.43
N ILE A 114 3.56 -37.65 -18.14
CA ILE A 114 4.89 -37.69 -17.51
C ILE A 114 5.47 -39.08 -17.72
#